data_AF-A0A3B1A819-F1
#
_entry.id   AF-A0A3B1A819-F1
#
_cell.length_a   1.000
_cell.length_b   1.000
_cell.length_c   1.000
_cell.angle_alpha   90.00
_cell.angle_beta   90.00
_cell.angle_gamma   90.00
#
_symmetry.space_group_name_H-M   'P 1'
#
loop_
_entity.id
_entity.type
_entity.pdbx_description
1 polymer ?
#
loop_
_entity_poly.entity_id
_entity_poly.type
_entity_poly.pdbx_seq_one_letter_code
_entity_poly.pdbx_strand_id
1 'polypeptide(L)'
;MNLLKNFKIPGLITATALSVPVGMAALAIHASQSYAVNNHNVQNSIVDNKARIKITKQPKIQLAILLDTSSSMSGLIDQSRQQIWQVVNEFSAATQNGIKPILEVAVFEYGNSKLNNENGFIRKVSGLTSELDQVSEALFSLTTDGGEEYCGYVINTAVNDLNWSDSSNDIKSIFIAGNEPFTQGPIPFRKAIAAAKQKGIVVNTIHAGNHQQGMNTGWQEGAILAGGNFMSINHNQQVVHINAPQDKRLAELNTELNQTYIPYGTEGKIKAERQAMQDKNSSAVSAGLLAKRARSKASSHYRNSQWDLVDAEKEGKVDLDTLEEAKLPATMRAMSKQERKQYVKKTADKRTQIKQEILALSKQRDEFVAAENKKQAKNNDNTMQQALTTAIRNQAKQKNFKLN
;
A
#
# COMPACT_ATOMS: atom_id res chain seq x y z
N MET A 1 46.01 -36.33 -45.89
CA MET A 1 45.22 -36.65 -47.10
C MET A 1 43.83 -36.06 -46.90
N ASN A 2 43.17 -35.34 -47.83
CA ASN A 2 42.87 -35.58 -49.26
C ASN A 2 42.02 -36.85 -49.46
N LEU A 3 40.93 -36.89 -50.24
CA LEU A 3 40.33 -35.97 -51.22
C LEU A 3 38.84 -35.68 -50.88
N LEU A 4 38.15 -34.59 -51.24
CA LEU A 4 38.02 -33.75 -52.46
C LEU A 4 37.05 -34.26 -53.56
N LYS A 5 35.96 -33.49 -53.79
CA LYS A 5 35.21 -33.26 -55.06
C LYS A 5 34.24 -32.08 -54.77
N ASN A 6 34.38 -30.84 -55.27
CA ASN A 6 34.61 -30.24 -56.60
C ASN A 6 33.32 -29.92 -57.38
N PHE A 7 33.10 -28.62 -57.64
CA PHE A 7 32.48 -28.06 -58.86
C PHE A 7 33.05 -26.66 -59.14
N LYS A 8 32.92 -26.13 -60.37
CA LYS A 8 33.64 -24.93 -60.85
C LYS A 8 32.77 -23.92 -61.63
N ILE A 9 33.08 -22.62 -61.41
CA ILE A 9 33.33 -21.49 -62.35
C ILE A 9 33.53 -21.84 -63.86
N PRO A 10 33.35 -20.92 -64.85
CA PRO A 10 33.71 -19.47 -64.76
C PRO A 10 32.82 -18.44 -65.52
N GLY A 11 33.20 -17.16 -65.43
CA GLY A 11 32.81 -16.07 -66.34
C GLY A 11 33.76 -14.85 -66.18
N LEU A 12 34.36 -14.37 -67.27
CA LEU A 12 35.43 -13.33 -67.25
C LEU A 12 35.53 -12.60 -68.60
N ILE A 13 35.40 -11.26 -68.61
CA ILE A 13 35.81 -10.34 -69.71
C ILE A 13 36.37 -9.03 -69.10
N THR A 14 37.22 -8.35 -69.87
CA THR A 14 38.12 -7.24 -69.49
C THR A 14 37.56 -5.82 -69.70
N ALA A 15 38.33 -4.81 -69.26
CA ALA A 15 38.02 -3.38 -69.36
C ALA A 15 38.57 -2.68 -70.62
N THR A 16 38.05 -1.49 -70.93
CA THR A 16 38.67 -0.42 -71.76
C THR A 16 38.12 0.96 -71.34
N ALA A 17 38.75 2.06 -71.78
CA ALA A 17 38.55 3.43 -71.23
C ALA A 17 37.96 4.45 -72.25
N LEU A 18 38.23 5.76 -72.02
CA LEU A 18 37.74 7.01 -72.68
C LEU A 18 36.43 7.59 -72.07
N SER A 19 36.18 8.93 -72.02
CA SER A 19 37.05 10.13 -72.11
C SER A 19 36.26 11.42 -71.70
N VAL A 20 36.97 12.44 -71.20
CA VAL A 20 36.51 13.80 -70.76
C VAL A 20 36.48 14.75 -72.00
N PRO A 21 35.63 15.83 -72.18
CA PRO A 21 35.90 17.18 -71.58
C PRO A 21 34.82 18.33 -71.57
N VAL A 22 35.19 19.49 -70.97
CA VAL A 22 34.69 20.92 -71.09
C VAL A 22 33.22 21.26 -70.74
N GLY A 23 32.85 22.38 -70.10
CA GLY A 23 33.59 23.48 -69.41
C GLY A 23 32.90 24.88 -69.47
N MET A 24 33.31 25.83 -68.61
CA MET A 24 32.92 27.29 -68.53
C MET A 24 31.44 27.62 -68.20
N ALA A 25 31.00 28.78 -67.66
CA ALA A 25 31.54 29.96 -66.89
C ALA A 25 30.30 30.68 -66.24
N ALA A 26 30.26 31.80 -65.50
CA ALA A 26 31.16 32.86 -64.94
C ALA A 26 30.52 33.39 -63.61
N LEU A 27 31.19 34.04 -62.64
CA LEU A 27 31.77 35.41 -62.51
C LEU A 27 30.76 36.60 -62.37
N ALA A 28 31.11 37.58 -61.50
CA ALA A 28 30.40 38.81 -61.02
C ALA A 28 29.53 38.65 -59.72
N ILE A 29 29.60 39.44 -58.62
CA ILE A 29 29.87 40.88 -58.29
C ILE A 29 28.57 41.73 -58.27
N HIS A 30 28.17 42.49 -57.23
CA HIS A 30 28.71 42.77 -55.87
C HIS A 30 27.62 43.34 -54.91
N ALA A 31 28.00 43.64 -53.64
CA ALA A 31 27.33 44.53 -52.66
C ALA A 31 26.01 44.04 -51.99
N SER A 32 25.67 44.44 -50.75
CA SER A 32 26.49 44.94 -49.61
C SER A 32 25.68 44.98 -48.30
N GLN A 33 26.32 44.71 -47.15
CA GLN A 33 26.30 45.57 -45.95
C GLN A 33 27.26 45.06 -44.85
N SER A 34 27.67 45.99 -43.97
CA SER A 34 28.61 45.78 -42.85
C SER A 34 27.94 45.00 -41.69
N TYR A 35 28.60 44.56 -40.62
CA TYR A 35 29.43 45.31 -39.66
C TYR A 35 30.60 44.49 -39.06
N ALA A 36 31.51 45.19 -38.38
CA ALA A 36 32.67 44.62 -37.68
C ALA A 36 32.92 45.38 -36.34
N VAL A 37 33.96 44.94 -35.61
CA VAL A 37 34.65 45.63 -34.48
C VAL A 37 34.13 45.38 -33.04
N ASN A 38 34.87 44.48 -32.36
CA ASN A 38 35.42 44.51 -30.99
C ASN A 38 34.57 44.60 -29.69
N ASN A 39 35.07 43.83 -28.71
CA ASN A 39 35.08 44.02 -27.24
C ASN A 39 33.76 44.18 -26.46
N HIS A 40 33.55 43.30 -25.47
CA HIS A 40 33.36 43.74 -24.07
C HIS A 40 33.65 42.62 -23.04
N ASN A 41 33.67 43.01 -21.76
CA ASN A 41 34.06 42.20 -20.61
C ASN A 41 33.01 41.18 -20.15
N VAL A 42 33.51 40.10 -19.53
CA VAL A 42 33.01 39.41 -18.32
C VAL A 42 31.53 39.67 -17.92
N GLN A 43 30.70 38.62 -18.00
CA GLN A 43 29.64 38.41 -17.01
C GLN A 43 29.22 36.93 -16.88
N ASN A 44 28.64 36.57 -15.73
CA ASN A 44 28.41 35.21 -15.27
C ASN A 44 27.51 34.37 -16.18
N SER A 45 27.99 33.22 -16.64
CA SER A 45 27.12 32.08 -17.00
C SER A 45 26.84 31.25 -15.74
N ILE A 46 25.77 31.58 -15.02
CA ILE A 46 25.24 30.71 -13.95
C ILE A 46 24.74 29.42 -14.63
N VAL A 47 25.47 28.31 -14.45
CA VAL A 47 25.01 27.01 -14.92
C VAL A 47 23.84 26.60 -14.04
N ASP A 48 22.63 26.77 -14.57
CA ASP A 48 21.35 26.44 -13.93
C ASP A 48 21.28 24.93 -13.66
N ASN A 49 21.76 24.54 -12.48
CA ASN A 49 21.83 23.16 -12.03
C ASN A 49 20.43 22.66 -11.61
N LYS A 50 19.51 22.61 -12.58
CA LYS A 50 18.28 21.83 -12.51
C LYS A 50 18.67 20.36 -12.38
N ALA A 51 18.89 19.94 -11.14
CA ALA A 51 19.07 18.56 -10.76
C ALA A 51 18.01 17.70 -11.45
N ARG A 52 18.46 16.78 -12.31
CA ARG A 52 17.58 15.88 -13.08
C ARG A 52 16.62 15.22 -12.09
N ILE A 53 15.33 15.57 -12.15
CA ILE A 53 14.32 15.00 -11.26
C ILE A 53 14.27 13.50 -11.53
N LYS A 54 14.90 12.74 -10.63
CA LYS A 54 14.96 11.29 -10.70
C LYS A 54 13.52 10.80 -10.60
N ILE A 55 13.00 10.19 -11.67
CA ILE A 55 11.62 9.70 -11.71
C ILE A 55 11.48 8.65 -10.61
N THR A 56 10.90 9.08 -9.50
CA THR A 56 10.73 8.29 -8.29
C THR A 56 9.42 7.54 -8.46
N LYS A 57 9.54 6.25 -8.81
CA LYS A 57 8.44 5.27 -8.70
C LYS A 57 7.74 5.50 -7.36
N GLN A 58 6.40 5.62 -7.36
CA GLN A 58 5.64 6.03 -6.18
C GLN A 58 6.06 5.15 -4.97
N PRO A 59 6.51 5.74 -3.85
CA PRO A 59 6.99 4.99 -2.70
C PRO A 59 5.93 4.01 -2.19
N LYS A 60 6.33 2.92 -1.54
CA LYS A 60 5.41 1.98 -0.90
C LYS A 60 5.60 1.86 0.61
N ILE A 61 4.49 1.55 1.27
CA ILE A 61 4.44 0.95 2.61
C ILE A 61 3.73 -0.38 2.45
N GLN A 62 4.46 -1.48 2.54
CA GLN A 62 3.95 -2.84 2.43
C GLN A 62 3.97 -3.51 3.79
N LEU A 63 2.80 -3.96 4.25
CA LEU A 63 2.60 -4.58 5.56
C LEU A 63 2.04 -5.98 5.39
N ALA A 64 2.60 -6.98 6.08
CA ALA A 64 2.00 -8.30 6.20
C ALA A 64 1.65 -8.56 7.66
N ILE A 65 0.37 -8.80 7.92
CA ILE A 65 -0.17 -9.12 9.25
C ILE A 65 -0.37 -10.64 9.29
N LEU A 66 0.38 -11.32 10.16
CA LEU A 66 0.34 -12.77 10.36
C LEU A 66 -0.26 -13.01 11.76
N LEU A 67 -1.49 -13.50 11.82
CA LEU A 67 -2.19 -13.74 13.09
C LEU A 67 -2.29 -15.23 13.37
N ASP A 68 -1.95 -15.63 14.59
CA ASP A 68 -2.39 -16.92 15.09
C ASP A 68 -3.93 -16.92 15.21
N THR A 69 -4.53 -18.03 14.80
CA THR A 69 -5.96 -18.31 14.94
C THR A 69 -6.22 -19.60 15.71
N SER A 70 -5.31 -19.97 16.63
CA SER A 70 -5.55 -20.98 17.68
C SER A 70 -6.76 -20.64 18.56
N SER A 71 -7.26 -21.62 19.34
CA SER A 71 -8.44 -21.48 20.20
C SER A 71 -8.40 -20.32 21.21
N SER A 72 -7.21 -19.85 21.63
CA SER A 72 -7.08 -18.74 22.59
C SER A 72 -7.10 -17.35 21.94
N MET A 73 -6.90 -17.23 20.63
CA MET A 73 -6.60 -15.94 19.99
C MET A 73 -7.80 -15.08 19.58
N SER A 74 -9.03 -15.42 20.00
CA SER A 74 -10.22 -14.60 19.72
C SER A 74 -10.02 -13.12 20.08
N GLY A 75 -9.43 -12.84 21.26
CA GLY A 75 -9.12 -11.49 21.70
C GLY A 75 -8.04 -10.78 20.86
N LEU A 76 -7.03 -11.51 20.37
CA LEU A 76 -6.01 -10.97 19.45
C LEU A 76 -6.63 -10.61 18.09
N ILE A 77 -7.52 -11.46 17.57
CA ILE A 77 -8.24 -11.21 16.31
C ILE A 77 -9.16 -10.00 16.48
N ASP A 78 -9.91 -9.90 17.58
CA ASP A 78 -10.81 -8.77 17.84
C ASP A 78 -10.07 -7.45 18.09
N GLN A 79 -8.90 -7.47 18.74
CA GLN A 79 -8.02 -6.31 18.74
C GLN A 79 -7.55 -5.95 17.32
N SER A 80 -7.11 -6.94 16.53
CA SER A 80 -6.61 -6.71 15.16
C SER A 80 -7.67 -6.11 14.22
N ARG A 81 -8.91 -6.61 14.27
CA ARG A 81 -10.09 -6.06 13.57
C ARG A 81 -10.32 -4.58 13.90
N GLN A 82 -10.07 -4.17 15.14
CA GLN A 82 -10.27 -2.79 15.60
C GLN A 82 -9.15 -1.81 15.22
N GLN A 83 -7.95 -2.31 14.92
CA GLN A 83 -6.78 -1.45 14.69
C GLN A 83 -6.45 -1.19 13.22
N ILE A 84 -6.97 -1.97 12.26
CA ILE A 84 -6.66 -1.77 10.82
C ILE A 84 -6.91 -0.32 10.35
N TRP A 85 -8.03 0.29 10.74
CA TRP A 85 -8.32 1.69 10.42
C TRP A 85 -7.37 2.67 11.10
N GLN A 86 -6.91 2.36 12.31
CA GLN A 86 -5.94 3.22 13.01
C GLN A 86 -4.55 3.15 12.37
N VAL A 87 -4.14 1.99 11.88
CA VAL A 87 -2.92 1.78 11.09
C VAL A 87 -2.99 2.56 9.77
N VAL A 88 -4.13 2.51 9.05
CA VAL A 88 -4.35 3.32 7.84
C VAL A 88 -4.32 4.83 8.14
N ASN A 89 -4.95 5.24 9.25
CA ASN A 89 -5.04 6.64 9.66
C ASN A 89 -3.68 7.22 10.08
N GLU A 90 -2.84 6.43 10.76
CA GLU A 90 -1.45 6.78 11.10
C GLU A 90 -0.64 7.16 9.85
N PHE A 91 -0.73 6.36 8.77
CA PHE A 91 0.02 6.64 7.54
C PHE A 91 -0.63 7.67 6.62
N SER A 92 -1.83 8.17 6.92
CA SER A 92 -2.57 9.09 6.05
C SER A 92 -1.83 10.41 5.74
N ALA A 93 -0.95 10.84 6.64
CA ALA A 93 -0.07 11.99 6.50
C ALA A 93 1.33 11.66 5.94
N ALA A 94 1.68 10.37 5.81
CA ALA A 94 3.02 9.94 5.42
C ALA A 94 3.42 10.43 4.03
N THR A 95 4.64 10.94 3.89
CA THR A 95 5.25 11.26 2.59
C THR A 95 6.73 10.90 2.57
N GLN A 96 7.26 10.47 1.43
CA GLN A 96 8.69 10.40 1.17
C GLN A 96 8.99 11.35 -0.01
N ASN A 97 9.94 12.27 0.18
CA ASN A 97 10.25 13.34 -0.79
C ASN A 97 9.02 14.16 -1.25
N GLY A 98 8.02 14.33 -0.37
CA GLY A 98 6.75 15.02 -0.67
C GLY A 98 5.71 14.16 -1.40
N ILE A 99 6.08 12.97 -1.89
CA ILE A 99 5.18 12.03 -2.55
C ILE A 99 4.49 11.16 -1.49
N LYS A 100 3.16 11.01 -1.56
CA LYS A 100 2.42 10.07 -0.71
C LYS A 100 2.66 8.62 -1.17
N PRO A 101 2.94 7.68 -0.25
CA PRO A 101 3.13 6.29 -0.62
C PRO A 101 1.83 5.60 -1.02
N ILE A 102 1.95 4.47 -1.70
CA ILE A 102 0.89 3.45 -1.74
C ILE A 102 1.01 2.61 -0.47
N LEU A 103 -0.08 2.52 0.31
CA LEU A 103 -0.22 1.53 1.36
C LEU A 103 -0.76 0.23 0.76
N GLU A 104 -0.06 -0.88 1.00
CA GLU A 104 -0.48 -2.23 0.60
C GLU A 104 -0.42 -3.13 1.84
N VAL A 105 -1.50 -3.87 2.12
CA VAL A 105 -1.58 -4.75 3.29
C VAL A 105 -1.95 -6.17 2.87
N ALA A 106 -1.30 -7.15 3.48
CA ALA A 106 -1.57 -8.57 3.37
C ALA A 106 -2.02 -9.13 4.73
N VAL A 107 -2.82 -10.20 4.71
CA VAL A 107 -3.31 -10.90 5.90
C VAL A 107 -3.07 -12.40 5.72
N PHE A 108 -2.39 -13.01 6.68
CA PHE A 108 -2.26 -14.45 6.84
C PHE A 108 -2.83 -14.86 8.19
N GLU A 109 -3.34 -16.08 8.25
CA GLU A 109 -3.55 -16.81 9.48
C GLU A 109 -2.63 -18.03 9.55
N TYR A 110 -2.32 -18.46 10.77
CA TYR A 110 -1.63 -19.71 11.08
C TYR A 110 -2.17 -20.32 12.38
N GLY A 111 -1.73 -21.53 12.76
CA GLY A 111 -2.02 -22.11 14.08
C GLY A 111 -3.40 -22.77 14.24
N ASN A 112 -4.10 -23.07 13.14
CA ASN A 112 -5.48 -23.56 13.15
C ASN A 112 -5.63 -24.90 12.40
N SER A 113 -6.13 -25.94 13.06
CA SER A 113 -6.22 -27.32 12.53
C SER A 113 -7.26 -27.51 11.42
N LYS A 114 -8.12 -26.52 11.13
CA LYS A 114 -8.96 -26.53 9.92
C LYS A 114 -8.16 -26.24 8.64
N LEU A 115 -6.90 -25.81 8.76
CA LEU A 115 -6.00 -25.49 7.65
C LEU A 115 -5.14 -26.71 7.27
N ASN A 116 -4.69 -26.76 6.02
CA ASN A 116 -3.91 -27.90 5.54
C ASN A 116 -2.55 -27.99 6.29
N ASN A 117 -2.30 -29.13 6.93
CA ASN A 117 -1.06 -29.42 7.64
C ASN A 117 0.16 -29.57 6.71
N GLU A 118 -0.04 -29.97 5.45
CA GLU A 118 1.01 -30.00 4.40
C GLU A 118 1.60 -28.59 4.16
N ASN A 119 0.77 -27.55 4.31
CA ASN A 119 1.16 -26.15 4.23
C ASN A 119 1.54 -25.56 5.61
N GLY A 120 1.74 -26.40 6.62
CA GLY A 120 2.10 -25.98 7.98
C GLY A 120 1.01 -25.21 8.71
N PHE A 121 -0.26 -25.53 8.46
CA PHE A 121 -1.44 -24.83 9.02
C PHE A 121 -1.50 -23.34 8.67
N ILE A 122 -1.06 -22.94 7.46
CA ILE A 122 -0.99 -21.52 7.04
C ILE A 122 -1.96 -21.23 5.89
N ARG A 123 -2.68 -20.10 5.95
CA ARG A 123 -3.49 -19.58 4.84
C ARG A 123 -3.21 -18.09 4.57
N LYS A 124 -2.90 -17.78 3.31
CA LYS A 124 -2.83 -16.40 2.77
C LYS A 124 -4.24 -15.89 2.50
N VAL A 125 -4.88 -15.27 3.50
CA VAL A 125 -6.28 -14.80 3.44
C VAL A 125 -6.40 -13.57 2.52
N SER A 126 -5.40 -12.69 2.50
CA SER A 126 -5.23 -11.69 1.44
C SER A 126 -3.75 -11.47 1.12
N GLY A 127 -3.41 -11.41 -0.16
CA GLY A 127 -2.13 -10.86 -0.62
C GLY A 127 -2.03 -9.35 -0.39
N LEU A 128 -0.85 -8.78 -0.66
CA LEU A 128 -0.59 -7.34 -0.58
C LEU A 128 -1.54 -6.58 -1.53
N THR A 129 -2.46 -5.80 -0.97
CA THR A 129 -3.44 -5.02 -1.73
C THR A 129 -3.65 -3.63 -1.14
N SER A 130 -3.98 -2.65 -1.99
CA SER A 130 -4.46 -1.32 -1.58
C SER A 130 -5.98 -1.27 -1.38
N GLU A 131 -6.71 -2.34 -1.73
CA GLU A 131 -8.15 -2.48 -1.52
C GLU A 131 -8.43 -2.74 -0.03
N LEU A 132 -8.41 -1.69 0.80
CA LEU A 132 -8.48 -1.81 2.26
C LEU A 132 -9.76 -2.51 2.78
N ASP A 133 -10.84 -2.53 1.99
CA ASP A 133 -12.03 -3.31 2.31
C ASP A 133 -11.83 -4.82 2.19
N GLN A 134 -10.94 -5.28 1.30
CA GLN A 134 -10.54 -6.69 1.21
C GLN A 134 -9.67 -7.09 2.40
N VAL A 135 -8.85 -6.16 2.91
CA VAL A 135 -8.04 -6.36 4.12
C VAL A 135 -8.94 -6.46 5.36
N SER A 136 -9.97 -5.62 5.44
CA SER A 136 -11.01 -5.71 6.47
C SER A 136 -11.81 -7.00 6.36
N GLU A 137 -12.23 -7.39 5.16
CA GLU A 137 -12.94 -8.65 4.90
C GLU A 137 -12.12 -9.85 5.36
N ALA A 138 -10.82 -9.89 5.05
CA ALA A 138 -9.90 -10.92 5.53
C ALA A 138 -9.88 -10.98 7.08
N LEU A 139 -9.68 -9.85 7.76
CA LEU A 139 -9.64 -9.79 9.24
C LEU A 139 -10.97 -10.16 9.91
N PHE A 140 -12.12 -9.83 9.30
CA PHE A 140 -13.42 -10.26 9.80
C PHE A 140 -13.72 -11.74 9.49
N SER A 141 -13.15 -12.31 8.41
CA SER A 141 -13.33 -13.73 8.04
C SER A 141 -12.57 -14.74 8.92
N LEU A 142 -11.61 -14.29 9.73
CA LEU A 142 -10.81 -15.17 10.59
C LEU A 142 -11.69 -15.82 11.68
N THR A 143 -11.47 -17.11 11.92
CA THR A 143 -12.16 -17.86 12.99
C THR A 143 -11.14 -18.69 13.75
N THR A 144 -11.28 -18.79 15.07
CA THR A 144 -10.37 -19.58 15.89
C THR A 144 -10.68 -21.08 15.85
N ASP A 145 -9.64 -21.91 15.79
CA ASP A 145 -9.67 -23.31 16.17
C ASP A 145 -8.25 -23.77 16.54
N GLY A 146 -8.10 -24.76 17.41
CA GLY A 146 -6.79 -25.15 17.96
C GLY A 146 -5.84 -25.69 16.89
N GLY A 147 -4.53 -25.59 17.08
CA GLY A 147 -3.51 -26.07 16.14
C GLY A 147 -2.09 -25.71 16.59
N GLU A 148 -1.10 -25.92 15.71
CA GLU A 148 0.32 -25.73 16.02
C GLU A 148 0.88 -24.43 15.41
N GLU A 149 1.54 -23.59 16.22
CA GLU A 149 1.95 -22.22 15.87
C GLU A 149 3.32 -22.16 15.15
N TYR A 150 3.35 -22.55 13.87
CA TYR A 150 4.59 -22.58 13.09
C TYR A 150 5.11 -21.19 12.66
N CYS A 151 5.48 -20.35 13.62
CA CYS A 151 5.94 -18.96 13.46
C CYS A 151 7.03 -18.79 12.39
N GLY A 152 8.05 -19.64 12.40
CA GLY A 152 9.13 -19.59 11.39
C GLY A 152 8.67 -19.98 9.98
N TYR A 153 7.66 -20.84 9.86
CA TYR A 153 7.09 -21.24 8.57
C TYR A 153 6.23 -20.10 8.00
N VAL A 154 5.31 -19.52 8.77
CA VAL A 154 4.43 -18.43 8.27
C VAL A 154 5.21 -17.19 7.84
N ILE A 155 6.32 -16.86 8.53
CA ILE A 155 7.25 -15.80 8.09
C ILE A 155 7.91 -16.19 6.76
N ASN A 156 8.44 -17.41 6.63
CA ASN A 156 9.08 -17.85 5.39
C ASN A 156 8.10 -17.87 4.20
N THR A 157 6.86 -18.29 4.43
CA THR A 157 5.79 -18.24 3.44
C THR A 157 5.53 -16.77 3.06
N ALA A 158 5.21 -15.89 4.01
CA ALA A 158 4.95 -14.47 3.73
C ALA A 158 6.13 -13.74 3.03
N VAL A 159 7.38 -14.13 3.29
CA VAL A 159 8.58 -13.61 2.60
C VAL A 159 8.64 -14.01 1.12
N ASN A 160 8.04 -15.14 0.72
CA ASN A 160 8.12 -15.70 -0.64
C ASN A 160 6.81 -15.57 -1.44
N ASP A 161 5.67 -15.66 -0.78
CA ASP A 161 4.32 -15.69 -1.37
C ASP A 161 3.71 -14.31 -1.71
N LEU A 162 4.43 -13.24 -1.35
CA LEU A 162 3.98 -11.86 -1.51
C LEU A 162 4.87 -11.09 -2.48
N ASN A 163 4.23 -10.22 -3.28
CA ASN A 163 4.86 -9.32 -4.23
C ASN A 163 5.47 -8.10 -3.51
N TRP A 164 6.48 -8.37 -2.69
CA TRP A 164 7.30 -7.34 -2.04
C TRP A 164 8.02 -6.46 -3.09
N SER A 165 8.19 -5.19 -2.78
CA SER A 165 8.85 -4.22 -3.65
C SER A 165 10.36 -4.40 -3.64
N ASP A 166 10.98 -4.39 -4.81
CA ASP A 166 12.45 -4.43 -4.98
C ASP A 166 13.14 -3.16 -4.46
N SER A 167 12.36 -2.09 -4.22
CA SER A 167 12.85 -0.82 -3.66
C SER A 167 13.48 -1.04 -2.27
N SER A 168 14.70 -0.54 -2.10
CA SER A 168 15.35 -0.40 -0.79
C SER A 168 14.82 0.81 0.01
N ASN A 169 14.09 1.72 -0.63
CA ASN A 169 13.53 2.93 -0.02
C ASN A 169 12.10 2.75 0.48
N ASP A 170 11.41 1.68 0.07
CA ASP A 170 10.06 1.37 0.54
C ASP A 170 10.10 0.77 1.95
N ILE A 171 9.01 0.97 2.71
CA ILE A 171 8.81 0.29 4.00
C ILE A 171 8.25 -1.10 3.70
N LYS A 172 8.88 -2.14 4.24
CA LYS A 172 8.47 -3.54 4.11
C LYS A 172 8.51 -4.18 5.48
N SER A 173 7.34 -4.51 6.03
CA SER A 173 7.22 -4.91 7.43
C SER A 173 6.27 -6.09 7.61
N ILE A 174 6.74 -7.12 8.31
CA ILE A 174 5.92 -8.19 8.86
C ILE A 174 5.57 -7.82 10.32
N PHE A 175 4.31 -8.08 10.70
CA PHE A 175 3.85 -8.16 12.07
C PHE A 175 3.31 -9.57 12.30
N ILE A 176 3.93 -10.32 13.21
CA ILE A 176 3.45 -11.64 13.62
C ILE A 176 2.95 -11.57 15.07
N ALA A 177 1.82 -12.22 15.35
CA ALA A 177 1.20 -12.25 16.67
C ALA A 177 0.63 -13.64 17.01
N GLY A 178 0.83 -14.10 18.25
CA GLY A 178 0.50 -15.46 18.73
C GLY A 178 1.00 -15.70 20.16
N ASN A 179 0.73 -16.88 20.75
CA ASN A 179 0.97 -17.14 22.18
C ASN A 179 1.95 -18.28 22.50
N GLU A 180 2.18 -19.22 21.59
CA GLU A 180 3.10 -20.33 21.77
C GLU A 180 4.58 -19.96 21.53
N PRO A 181 5.55 -20.85 21.82
CA PRO A 181 6.95 -20.59 21.53
C PRO A 181 7.26 -20.34 20.05
N PHE A 182 7.96 -19.23 19.79
CA PHE A 182 8.36 -18.76 18.46
C PHE A 182 9.30 -19.72 17.69
N THR A 183 9.75 -20.76 18.38
CA THR A 183 10.64 -21.83 17.91
C THR A 183 9.91 -23.01 17.26
N GLN A 184 8.58 -23.08 17.32
CA GLN A 184 7.80 -24.21 16.78
C GLN A 184 7.86 -24.31 15.24
N GLY A 185 7.64 -25.55 14.75
CA GLY A 185 7.49 -25.88 13.33
C GLY A 185 8.78 -26.28 12.59
N PRO A 186 8.64 -26.80 11.36
CA PRO A 186 9.75 -27.39 10.60
C PRO A 186 10.73 -26.37 9.99
N ILE A 187 10.41 -25.07 10.04
CA ILE A 187 11.24 -23.99 9.50
C ILE A 187 11.77 -23.13 10.66
N PRO A 188 13.07 -23.23 11.02
CA PRO A 188 13.63 -22.44 12.11
C PRO A 188 13.49 -20.93 11.87
N PHE A 189 12.88 -20.21 12.82
CA PHE A 189 12.59 -18.77 12.71
C PHE A 189 13.80 -17.92 12.28
N ARG A 190 15.01 -18.26 12.75
CA ARG A 190 16.29 -17.63 12.37
C ARG A 190 16.52 -17.65 10.84
N LYS A 191 16.19 -18.76 10.16
CA LYS A 191 16.32 -18.91 8.70
C LYS A 191 15.30 -18.04 7.96
N ALA A 192 14.06 -18.02 8.43
CA ALA A 192 13.00 -17.20 7.88
C ALA A 192 13.31 -15.69 8.00
N ILE A 193 13.83 -15.27 9.16
CA ILE A 193 14.28 -13.90 9.41
C ILE A 193 15.48 -13.55 8.53
N ALA A 194 16.45 -14.44 8.33
CA ALA A 194 17.57 -14.20 7.43
C ALA A 194 17.09 -13.92 5.99
N ALA A 195 16.12 -14.71 5.50
CA ALA A 195 15.49 -14.48 4.20
C ALA A 195 14.68 -13.16 4.14
N ALA A 196 13.96 -12.81 5.21
CA ALA A 196 13.26 -11.53 5.32
C ALA A 196 14.23 -10.34 5.20
N LYS A 197 15.34 -10.37 5.95
CA LYS A 197 16.37 -9.32 5.94
C LYS A 197 17.06 -9.18 4.58
N GLN A 198 17.31 -10.28 3.87
CA GLN A 198 17.86 -10.25 2.51
C GLN A 198 16.96 -9.49 1.52
N LYS A 199 15.64 -9.57 1.68
CA LYS A 199 14.67 -8.78 0.90
C LYS A 199 14.41 -7.38 1.47
N GLY A 200 15.10 -6.99 2.56
CA GLY A 200 14.91 -5.73 3.26
C GLY A 200 13.57 -5.62 4.01
N ILE A 201 13.02 -6.75 4.46
CA ILE A 201 11.78 -6.84 5.23
C ILE A 201 12.12 -6.89 6.72
N VAL A 202 11.51 -6.03 7.52
CA VAL A 202 11.62 -6.02 9.00
C VAL A 202 10.53 -6.93 9.58
N VAL A 203 10.86 -7.76 10.57
CA VAL A 203 9.88 -8.59 11.29
C VAL A 203 9.70 -8.03 12.71
N ASN A 204 8.46 -7.76 13.10
CA ASN A 204 8.09 -7.30 14.43
C ASN A 204 7.20 -8.36 15.07
N THR A 205 7.40 -8.62 16.37
CA THR A 205 6.83 -9.77 17.07
C THR A 205 5.95 -9.28 18.21
N ILE A 206 4.71 -9.78 18.28
CA ILE A 206 3.68 -9.36 19.23
C ILE A 206 3.21 -10.59 20.00
N HIS A 207 3.85 -10.87 21.13
CA HIS A 207 3.47 -12.01 21.96
C HIS A 207 2.13 -11.72 22.67
N ALA A 208 1.14 -12.57 22.45
CA ALA A 208 -0.18 -12.48 23.04
C ALA A 208 -0.21 -13.07 24.46
N GLY A 209 0.67 -12.61 25.35
CA GLY A 209 0.83 -13.20 26.67
C GLY A 209 1.71 -12.39 27.62
N ASN A 210 2.34 -13.08 28.58
CA ASN A 210 3.22 -12.48 29.56
C ASN A 210 4.54 -12.00 28.90
N HIS A 211 4.99 -10.78 29.21
CA HIS A 211 6.19 -10.20 28.58
C HIS A 211 7.45 -11.06 28.76
N GLN A 212 7.67 -11.60 29.97
CA GLN A 212 8.83 -12.45 30.26
C GLN A 212 8.71 -13.81 29.58
N GLN A 213 7.49 -14.35 29.42
CA GLN A 213 7.26 -15.56 28.62
C GLN A 213 7.68 -15.32 27.16
N GLY A 214 7.21 -14.24 26.52
CA GLY A 214 7.60 -13.91 25.14
C GLY A 214 9.11 -13.68 24.95
N MET A 215 9.79 -13.14 25.96
CA MET A 215 11.27 -13.07 25.97
C MET A 215 11.88 -14.48 25.99
N ASN A 216 11.45 -15.32 26.94
CA ASN A 216 12.00 -16.66 27.17
C ASN A 216 11.67 -17.65 26.05
N THR A 217 10.56 -17.47 25.32
CA THR A 217 10.10 -18.36 24.24
C THR A 217 10.45 -17.87 22.83
N GLY A 218 11.38 -16.91 22.71
CA GLY A 218 12.03 -16.52 21.45
C GLY A 218 11.35 -15.39 20.67
N TRP A 219 10.21 -14.85 21.11
CA TRP A 219 9.56 -13.71 20.43
C TRP A 219 10.45 -12.48 20.43
N GLN A 220 11.09 -12.17 21.57
CA GLN A 220 12.03 -11.04 21.65
C GLN A 220 13.25 -11.22 20.74
N GLU A 221 13.84 -12.41 20.74
CA GLU A 221 14.99 -12.72 19.90
C GLU A 221 14.63 -12.60 18.40
N GLY A 222 13.45 -13.06 18.00
CA GLY A 222 12.94 -12.94 16.63
C GLY A 222 12.94 -11.49 16.13
N ALA A 223 12.41 -10.55 16.91
CA ALA A 223 12.41 -9.13 16.54
C ALA A 223 13.82 -8.53 16.51
N ILE A 224 14.65 -8.79 17.53
CA ILE A 224 16.03 -8.28 17.61
C ILE A 224 16.85 -8.75 16.40
N LEU A 225 16.79 -10.05 16.08
CA LEU A 225 17.46 -10.60 14.90
C LEU A 225 16.97 -9.94 13.61
N ALA A 226 15.67 -9.66 13.49
CA ALA A 226 15.08 -9.02 12.32
C ALA A 226 15.30 -7.50 12.22
N GLY A 227 15.76 -6.84 13.29
CA GLY A 227 15.85 -5.38 13.38
C GLY A 227 14.49 -4.69 13.57
N GLY A 228 13.49 -5.42 14.09
CA GLY A 228 12.16 -4.90 14.42
C GLY A 228 11.92 -4.79 15.92
N ASN A 229 10.69 -4.43 16.29
CA ASN A 229 10.28 -4.31 17.69
C ASN A 229 9.65 -5.62 18.21
N PHE A 230 9.98 -5.99 19.44
CA PHE A 230 9.22 -6.95 20.24
C PHE A 230 8.28 -6.22 21.19
N MET A 231 7.03 -6.67 21.26
CA MET A 231 6.08 -6.26 22.29
C MET A 231 5.28 -7.46 22.80
N SER A 232 4.70 -7.31 23.99
CA SER A 232 3.77 -8.27 24.56
C SER A 232 2.48 -7.55 24.89
N ILE A 233 1.33 -8.16 24.60
CA ILE A 233 0.00 -7.56 24.78
C ILE A 233 -0.90 -8.51 25.58
N ASN A 234 -1.80 -7.94 26.38
CA ASN A 234 -2.89 -8.71 26.97
C ASN A 234 -3.98 -8.90 25.89
N HIS A 235 -4.04 -10.06 25.26
CA HIS A 235 -5.04 -10.33 24.20
C HIS A 235 -6.49 -10.33 24.74
N ASN A 236 -6.69 -10.65 26.02
CA ASN A 236 -8.00 -10.63 26.69
C ASN A 236 -8.41 -9.24 27.19
N GLN A 237 -7.55 -8.23 27.03
CA GLN A 237 -7.91 -6.85 27.35
C GLN A 237 -8.93 -6.33 26.36
N GLN A 238 -10.15 -6.08 26.85
CA GLN A 238 -11.17 -5.38 26.07
C GLN A 238 -10.73 -3.94 25.80
N VAL A 239 -10.83 -3.51 24.54
CA VAL A 239 -10.55 -2.14 24.14
C VAL A 239 -11.68 -1.25 24.64
N VAL A 240 -11.40 -0.37 25.59
CA VAL A 240 -12.41 0.53 26.18
C VAL A 240 -12.98 1.46 25.09
N HIS A 241 -14.27 1.32 24.81
CA HIS A 241 -14.96 2.12 23.81
C HIS A 241 -15.48 3.43 24.41
N ILE A 242 -14.68 4.49 24.25
CA ILE A 242 -15.09 5.86 24.56
C ILE A 242 -16.01 6.37 23.44
N ASN A 243 -17.31 6.40 23.74
CA ASN A 243 -18.34 7.04 22.94
C ASN A 243 -18.07 8.56 22.89
N ALA A 244 -17.88 9.11 21.69
CA ALA A 244 -17.56 10.51 21.48
C ALA A 244 -18.78 11.26 20.90
N PRO A 245 -19.04 12.54 21.26
CA PRO A 245 -20.16 13.31 20.73
C PRO A 245 -20.22 13.37 19.19
N GLN A 246 -19.08 13.26 18.52
CA GLN A 246 -18.96 13.28 17.06
C GLN A 246 -19.39 11.97 16.38
N ASP A 247 -19.51 10.85 17.11
CA ASP A 247 -19.71 9.52 16.53
C ASP A 247 -20.97 9.40 15.67
N LYS A 248 -22.08 10.03 16.10
CA LYS A 248 -23.34 10.05 15.31
C LYS A 248 -23.16 10.73 13.96
N ARG A 249 -22.60 11.95 13.93
CA ARG A 249 -22.40 12.71 12.68
C ARG A 249 -21.36 12.05 11.78
N LEU A 250 -20.35 11.38 12.34
CA LEU A 250 -19.39 10.58 11.57
C LEU A 250 -20.03 9.34 10.93
N ALA A 251 -21.02 8.71 11.57
CA ALA A 251 -21.81 7.62 10.98
C ALA A 251 -22.76 8.10 9.86
N GLU A 252 -23.40 9.24 10.05
CA GLU A 252 -24.21 9.91 9.01
C GLU A 252 -23.34 10.26 7.79
N LEU A 253 -22.19 10.92 8.02
CA LEU A 253 -21.23 11.28 6.97
C LEU A 253 -20.63 10.09 6.25
N ASN A 254 -20.39 8.97 6.95
CA ASN A 254 -19.98 7.72 6.30
C ASN A 254 -21.06 7.22 5.33
N THR A 255 -22.34 7.39 5.68
CA THR A 255 -23.48 7.02 4.83
C THR A 255 -23.62 7.98 3.63
N GLU A 256 -23.46 9.29 3.85
CA GLU A 256 -23.36 10.27 2.75
C GLU A 256 -22.16 9.96 1.82
N LEU A 257 -21.01 9.55 2.38
CA LEU A 257 -19.81 9.21 1.61
C LEU A 257 -20.06 8.01 0.68
N ASN A 258 -20.75 6.99 1.16
CA ASN A 258 -21.08 5.79 0.37
C ASN A 258 -21.91 6.13 -0.88
N GLN A 259 -22.83 7.09 -0.77
CA GLN A 259 -23.65 7.57 -1.89
C GLN A 259 -22.83 8.30 -2.98
N THR A 260 -21.54 8.58 -2.74
CA THR A 260 -20.65 9.18 -3.73
C THR A 260 -19.81 8.19 -4.53
N TYR A 261 -19.82 6.89 -4.22
CA TYR A 261 -19.13 5.90 -5.06
C TYR A 261 -19.97 5.56 -6.29
N ILE A 262 -19.32 5.45 -7.45
CA ILE A 262 -19.94 5.20 -8.74
C ILE A 262 -19.38 3.87 -9.29
N PRO A 263 -20.02 2.73 -8.98
CA PRO A 263 -19.54 1.41 -9.39
C PRO A 263 -19.44 1.26 -10.92
N TYR A 264 -18.32 0.72 -11.41
CA TYR A 264 -18.13 0.40 -12.83
C TYR A 264 -17.42 -0.94 -13.06
N GLY A 265 -17.49 -1.42 -14.29
CA GLY A 265 -16.91 -2.71 -14.69
C GLY A 265 -17.63 -3.91 -14.07
N THR A 266 -17.01 -5.08 -14.18
CA THR A 266 -17.57 -6.36 -13.69
C THR A 266 -17.54 -6.47 -12.16
N GLU A 267 -16.48 -5.99 -11.51
CA GLU A 267 -16.33 -6.05 -10.05
C GLU A 267 -17.03 -4.91 -9.30
N GLY A 268 -17.46 -3.85 -10.00
CA GLY A 268 -17.98 -2.60 -9.42
C GLY A 268 -19.00 -2.83 -8.31
N LYS A 269 -20.07 -3.56 -8.60
CA LYS A 269 -21.13 -3.86 -7.65
C LYS A 269 -20.63 -4.67 -6.45
N ILE A 270 -19.83 -5.70 -6.70
CA ILE A 270 -19.31 -6.61 -5.66
C ILE A 270 -18.43 -5.86 -4.66
N LYS A 271 -17.57 -4.94 -5.14
CA LYS A 271 -16.70 -4.14 -4.26
C LYS A 271 -17.46 -3.05 -3.50
N ALA A 272 -18.52 -2.48 -4.08
CA ALA A 272 -19.45 -1.61 -3.35
C ALA A 272 -20.22 -2.35 -2.25
N GLU A 273 -20.68 -3.59 -2.52
CA GLU A 273 -21.33 -4.45 -1.53
C GLU A 273 -20.36 -4.85 -0.41
N ARG A 274 -19.10 -5.15 -0.75
CA ARG A 274 -18.01 -5.35 0.23
C ARG A 274 -17.80 -4.10 1.10
N GLN A 275 -17.69 -2.90 0.51
CA GLN A 275 -17.56 -1.64 1.27
C GLN A 275 -18.69 -1.50 2.30
N ALA A 276 -19.94 -1.73 1.89
CA ALA A 276 -21.11 -1.66 2.77
C ALA A 276 -21.08 -2.74 3.88
N MET A 277 -20.61 -3.96 3.58
CA MET A 277 -20.44 -5.00 4.59
C MET A 277 -19.36 -4.65 5.62
N GLN A 278 -18.24 -4.05 5.20
CA GLN A 278 -17.18 -3.63 6.12
C GLN A 278 -17.55 -2.41 6.96
N ASP A 279 -18.46 -1.54 6.47
CA ASP A 279 -19.13 -0.52 7.28
C ASP A 279 -19.99 -1.18 8.38
N LYS A 280 -20.85 -2.14 8.00
CA LYS A 280 -21.71 -2.90 8.94
C LYS A 280 -20.89 -3.63 10.02
N ASN A 281 -19.81 -4.32 9.61
CA ASN A 281 -18.90 -5.00 10.53
C ASN A 281 -18.27 -4.00 11.51
N SER A 282 -17.83 -2.84 11.02
CA SER A 282 -17.24 -1.80 11.87
C SER A 282 -18.26 -1.21 12.84
N SER A 283 -19.51 -0.97 12.41
CA SER A 283 -20.58 -0.46 13.28
C SER A 283 -21.04 -1.45 14.34
N ALA A 284 -20.99 -2.75 14.03
CA ALA A 284 -21.38 -3.82 14.95
C ALA A 284 -20.39 -4.01 16.12
N VAL A 285 -19.12 -3.62 15.94
CA VAL A 285 -18.13 -3.58 17.03
C VAL A 285 -18.32 -2.31 17.87
N SER A 286 -18.27 -1.12 17.24
CA SER A 286 -18.66 0.13 17.91
C SER A 286 -18.81 1.31 16.95
N ALA A 287 -19.58 2.32 17.38
CA ALA A 287 -19.66 3.61 16.71
C ALA A 287 -18.27 4.27 16.56
N GLY A 288 -17.39 4.10 17.56
CA GLY A 288 -16.01 4.57 17.50
C GLY A 288 -15.14 3.86 16.45
N LEU A 289 -15.38 2.57 16.17
CA LEU A 289 -14.69 1.87 15.07
C LEU A 289 -15.21 2.34 13.70
N LEU A 290 -16.52 2.53 13.55
CA LEU A 290 -17.11 3.14 12.35
C LEU A 290 -16.55 4.55 12.11
N ALA A 291 -16.39 5.37 13.16
CA ALA A 291 -15.77 6.69 13.06
C ALA A 291 -14.30 6.63 12.61
N LYS A 292 -13.48 5.71 13.16
CA LYS A 292 -12.11 5.46 12.69
C LYS A 292 -12.09 5.06 11.21
N ARG A 293 -13.03 4.21 10.78
CA ARG A 293 -13.18 3.76 9.38
C ARG A 293 -13.60 4.91 8.45
N ALA A 294 -14.55 5.75 8.86
CA ALA A 294 -14.96 6.94 8.11
C ALA A 294 -13.77 7.85 7.80
N ARG A 295 -12.93 8.12 8.82
CA ARG A 295 -11.65 8.84 8.67
C ARG A 295 -10.71 8.17 7.66
N SER A 296 -10.58 6.84 7.70
CA SER A 296 -9.76 6.10 6.73
C SER A 296 -10.29 6.24 5.32
N LYS A 297 -11.62 6.16 5.12
CA LYS A 297 -12.29 6.39 3.83
C LYS A 297 -12.13 7.83 3.35
N ALA A 298 -12.01 8.79 4.25
CA ALA A 298 -11.67 10.18 3.95
C ALA A 298 -10.17 10.43 3.65
N SER A 299 -9.28 9.50 3.99
CA SER A 299 -7.84 9.59 3.72
C SER A 299 -7.50 9.41 2.24
N SER A 300 -6.23 9.63 1.89
CA SER A 300 -5.65 9.36 0.57
C SER A 300 -5.22 7.91 0.33
N HIS A 301 -5.25 7.04 1.36
CA HIS A 301 -4.88 5.62 1.23
C HIS A 301 -6.05 4.74 0.83
N TYR A 302 -7.28 5.19 1.08
CA TYR A 302 -8.48 4.52 0.63
C TYR A 302 -8.76 4.89 -0.83
N ARG A 303 -8.24 4.07 -1.75
CA ARG A 303 -8.24 4.26 -3.21
C ARG A 303 -9.03 3.14 -3.89
N ASN A 304 -10.08 3.50 -4.63
CA ASN A 304 -11.07 2.57 -5.18
C ASN A 304 -11.06 2.53 -6.72
N SER A 305 -9.99 3.04 -7.33
CA SER A 305 -9.85 3.28 -8.77
C SER A 305 -9.79 2.03 -9.66
N GLN A 306 -10.11 0.85 -9.13
CA GLN A 306 -10.39 -0.37 -9.90
C GLN A 306 -11.89 -0.60 -10.12
N TRP A 307 -12.75 0.13 -9.40
CA TRP A 307 -14.19 -0.16 -9.30
C TRP A 307 -15.09 1.07 -9.12
N ASP A 308 -14.55 2.22 -8.72
CA ASP A 308 -15.25 3.52 -8.60
C ASP A 308 -14.77 4.53 -9.65
N LEU A 309 -15.69 5.13 -10.40
CA LEU A 309 -15.34 6.07 -11.49
C LEU A 309 -14.70 7.37 -11.00
N VAL A 310 -15.06 7.88 -9.83
CA VAL A 310 -14.49 9.14 -9.31
C VAL A 310 -13.01 8.97 -8.97
N ASP A 311 -12.64 7.88 -8.28
CA ASP A 311 -11.23 7.57 -8.02
C ASP A 311 -10.51 7.12 -9.32
N ALA A 312 -11.18 6.48 -10.29
CA ALA A 312 -10.58 6.02 -11.54
C ALA A 312 -10.30 7.13 -12.56
N GLU A 313 -11.23 8.08 -12.76
CA GLU A 313 -11.03 9.29 -13.58
C GLU A 313 -9.90 10.15 -12.98
N LYS A 314 -9.96 10.39 -11.66
CA LYS A 314 -8.95 11.17 -10.93
C LYS A 314 -7.54 10.58 -10.99
N GLU A 315 -7.41 9.25 -11.09
CA GLU A 315 -6.12 8.56 -11.25
C GLU A 315 -5.72 8.34 -12.72
N GLY A 316 -6.51 8.83 -13.69
CA GLY A 316 -6.24 8.67 -15.12
C GLY A 316 -6.33 7.21 -15.62
N LYS A 317 -7.00 6.33 -14.87
CA LYS A 317 -7.21 4.92 -15.24
C LYS A 317 -8.39 4.70 -16.17
N VAL A 318 -9.32 5.66 -16.21
CA VAL A 318 -10.53 5.64 -17.03
C VAL A 318 -10.71 7.01 -17.67
N ASP A 319 -10.91 7.03 -18.99
CA ASP A 319 -11.47 8.16 -19.72
C ASP A 319 -12.97 7.92 -19.95
N LEU A 320 -13.81 8.84 -19.49
CA LEU A 320 -15.26 8.79 -19.65
C LEU A 320 -15.73 8.99 -21.10
N ASP A 321 -14.88 9.53 -22.00
CA ASP A 321 -15.20 9.62 -23.43
C ASP A 321 -15.03 8.28 -24.15
N THR A 322 -14.17 7.38 -23.68
CA THR A 322 -13.84 6.11 -24.34
C THR A 322 -14.30 4.88 -23.58
N LEU A 323 -14.80 5.02 -22.34
CA LEU A 323 -15.32 3.90 -21.54
C LEU A 323 -16.53 3.23 -22.21
N GLU A 324 -16.43 1.91 -22.41
CA GLU A 324 -17.51 1.07 -22.93
C GLU A 324 -18.79 1.20 -22.09
N GLU A 325 -19.94 1.37 -22.75
CA GLU A 325 -21.22 1.57 -22.07
C GLU A 325 -21.65 0.38 -21.20
N ALA A 326 -21.26 -0.84 -21.58
CA ALA A 326 -21.46 -2.04 -20.76
C ALA A 326 -20.78 -1.94 -19.39
N LYS A 327 -19.67 -1.21 -19.28
CA LYS A 327 -18.92 -1.00 -18.02
C LYS A 327 -19.50 0.13 -17.16
N LEU A 328 -20.35 1.00 -17.71
CA LEU A 328 -21.03 2.04 -16.94
C LEU A 328 -22.17 1.47 -16.07
N PRO A 329 -22.45 2.07 -14.90
CA PRO A 329 -23.66 1.79 -14.14
C PRO A 329 -24.90 2.23 -14.92
N ALA A 330 -26.04 1.58 -14.69
CA ALA A 330 -27.26 1.76 -15.47
C ALA A 330 -27.73 3.23 -15.57
N THR A 331 -27.58 4.00 -14.48
CA THR A 331 -27.91 5.44 -14.43
C THR A 331 -27.10 6.30 -15.39
N MET A 332 -25.87 5.90 -15.74
CA MET A 332 -24.98 6.66 -16.62
C MET A 332 -25.03 6.22 -18.09
N ARG A 333 -25.65 5.07 -18.41
CA ARG A 333 -25.76 4.61 -19.81
C ARG A 333 -26.61 5.57 -20.63
N ALA A 334 -27.78 5.95 -20.12
CA ALA A 334 -28.68 6.92 -20.76
C ALA A 334 -28.14 8.38 -20.81
N MET A 335 -27.05 8.69 -20.09
CA MET A 335 -26.42 10.02 -20.13
C MET A 335 -25.52 10.18 -21.36
N SER A 336 -25.50 11.37 -21.97
CA SER A 336 -24.48 11.75 -22.95
C SER A 336 -23.08 11.85 -22.31
N LYS A 337 -22.01 11.88 -23.13
CA LYS A 337 -20.62 12.02 -22.64
C LYS A 337 -20.42 13.26 -21.75
N GLN A 338 -21.07 14.38 -22.11
CA GLN A 338 -21.02 15.62 -21.33
C GLN A 338 -21.71 15.47 -19.97
N GLU A 339 -22.89 14.85 -19.93
CA GLU A 339 -23.62 14.59 -18.69
C GLU A 339 -22.88 13.58 -17.80
N ARG A 340 -22.28 12.53 -18.38
CA ARG A 340 -21.42 11.56 -17.65
C ARG A 340 -20.29 12.29 -16.92
N LYS A 341 -19.55 13.18 -17.61
CA LYS A 341 -18.48 14.01 -17.01
C LYS A 341 -19.01 14.97 -15.94
N GLN A 342 -20.12 15.66 -16.19
CA GLN A 342 -20.74 16.56 -15.21
C GLN A 342 -21.22 15.82 -13.95
N TYR A 343 -21.76 14.60 -14.11
CA TYR A 343 -22.22 13.75 -13.01
C TYR A 343 -21.05 13.26 -12.15
N VAL A 344 -19.98 12.72 -12.75
CA VAL A 344 -18.79 12.27 -12.01
C VAL A 344 -18.11 13.44 -11.31
N LYS A 345 -17.92 14.59 -11.99
CA LYS A 345 -17.38 15.81 -11.34
C LYS A 345 -18.23 16.29 -10.16
N LYS A 346 -19.55 16.45 -10.33
CA LYS A 346 -20.45 16.89 -9.24
C LYS A 346 -20.37 15.96 -8.03
N THR A 347 -20.22 14.66 -8.30
CA THR A 347 -20.07 13.63 -7.26
C THR A 347 -18.71 13.71 -6.58
N ALA A 348 -17.63 13.96 -7.33
CA ALA A 348 -16.29 14.20 -6.80
C ALA A 348 -16.20 15.45 -5.91
N ASP A 349 -16.90 16.53 -6.29
CA ASP A 349 -16.97 17.78 -5.52
C ASP A 349 -17.70 17.55 -4.18
N LYS A 350 -18.89 16.91 -4.19
CA LYS A 350 -19.63 16.54 -2.96
C LYS A 350 -18.86 15.52 -2.11
N ARG A 351 -18.19 14.54 -2.71
CA ARG A 351 -17.27 13.61 -2.00
C ARG A 351 -16.17 14.39 -1.27
N THR A 352 -15.58 15.40 -1.91
CA THR A 352 -14.52 16.21 -1.32
C THR A 352 -15.01 16.97 -0.09
N GLN A 353 -16.19 17.58 -0.15
CA GLN A 353 -16.84 18.25 0.99
C GLN A 353 -17.08 17.28 2.17
N ILE A 354 -17.67 16.11 1.89
CA ILE A 354 -17.92 15.07 2.92
C ILE A 354 -16.60 14.61 3.56
N LYS A 355 -15.56 14.35 2.77
CA LYS A 355 -14.24 13.96 3.29
C LYS A 355 -13.60 15.05 4.17
N GLN A 356 -13.81 16.34 3.85
CA GLN A 356 -13.35 17.45 4.69
C GLN A 356 -14.08 17.50 6.04
N GLU A 357 -15.41 17.37 6.05
CA GLU A 357 -16.21 17.37 7.29
C GLU A 357 -15.84 16.17 8.19
N ILE A 358 -15.68 14.98 7.60
CA ILE A 358 -15.21 13.77 8.32
C ILE A 358 -13.85 14.03 8.98
N LEU A 359 -12.87 14.60 8.27
CA LEU A 359 -11.53 14.83 8.81
C LEU A 359 -11.54 15.86 9.94
N ALA A 360 -12.34 16.92 9.83
CA ALA A 360 -12.49 17.94 10.87
C ALA A 360 -13.12 17.35 12.16
N LEU A 361 -14.25 16.65 12.03
CA LEU A 361 -14.91 15.97 13.17
C LEU A 361 -14.03 14.86 13.76
N SER A 362 -13.28 14.12 12.93
CA SER A 362 -12.35 13.10 13.40
C SER A 362 -11.22 13.68 14.25
N LYS A 363 -10.76 14.91 14.00
CA LYS A 363 -9.77 15.59 14.85
C LYS A 363 -10.35 15.92 16.22
N GLN A 364 -11.55 16.51 16.27
CA GLN A 364 -12.26 16.81 17.51
C GLN A 364 -12.57 15.53 18.31
N ARG A 365 -12.89 14.43 17.61
CA ARG A 365 -13.11 13.10 18.20
C ARG A 365 -11.86 12.56 18.87
N ASP A 366 -10.70 12.62 18.20
CA ASP A 366 -9.42 12.20 18.78
C ASP A 366 -9.05 13.04 20.01
N GLU A 367 -9.27 14.35 19.96
CA GLU A 367 -9.02 15.28 21.07
C GLU A 367 -9.89 14.97 22.29
N PHE A 368 -11.19 14.71 22.07
CA PHE A 368 -12.12 14.26 23.11
C PHE A 368 -11.69 12.92 23.72
N VAL A 369 -11.42 11.91 22.89
CA VAL A 369 -11.00 10.57 23.36
C VAL A 369 -9.64 10.61 24.06
N ALA A 370 -8.71 11.47 23.64
CA ALA A 370 -7.45 11.67 24.34
C ALA A 370 -7.63 12.37 25.71
N ALA A 371 -8.61 13.27 25.84
CA ALA A 371 -8.95 13.90 27.12
C ALA A 371 -9.63 12.90 28.08
N GLU A 372 -10.57 12.09 27.60
CA GLU A 372 -11.25 11.07 28.42
C GLU A 372 -10.29 9.95 28.88
N ASN A 373 -9.40 9.47 28.01
CA ASN A 373 -8.37 8.50 28.41
C ASN A 373 -7.47 9.03 29.55
N LYS A 374 -7.13 10.33 29.54
CA LYS A 374 -6.35 10.95 30.63
C LYS A 374 -7.11 10.99 31.96
N LYS A 375 -8.44 11.15 31.94
CA LYS A 375 -9.29 11.08 33.15
C LYS A 375 -9.41 9.65 33.68
N GLN A 376 -9.41 8.67 32.78
CA GLN A 376 -9.61 7.25 33.08
C GLN A 376 -8.29 6.49 33.34
N ALA A 377 -7.17 7.20 33.52
CA ALA A 377 -5.82 6.63 33.59
C ALA A 377 -5.62 5.69 34.81
N LYS A 378 -5.90 4.39 34.61
CA LYS A 378 -5.63 3.32 35.60
C LYS A 378 -4.73 2.19 35.09
N ASN A 379 -4.65 1.95 33.78
CA ASN A 379 -3.75 0.95 33.19
C ASN A 379 -2.96 1.56 32.01
N ASN A 380 -1.67 1.24 31.93
CA ASN A 380 -0.74 1.63 30.85
C ASN A 380 -0.36 0.43 29.98
N ASP A 381 -1.27 -0.51 29.79
CA ASP A 381 -1.00 -1.76 29.07
C ASP A 381 -0.67 -1.54 27.60
N ASN A 382 0.22 -2.37 27.07
CA ASN A 382 0.60 -2.33 25.66
C ASN A 382 -0.50 -2.94 24.78
N THR A 383 -0.94 -2.16 23.78
CA THR A 383 -1.90 -2.57 22.77
C THR A 383 -1.22 -2.91 21.44
N MET A 384 -1.87 -3.75 20.64
CA MET A 384 -1.47 -4.03 19.24
C MET A 384 -1.26 -2.73 18.42
N GLN A 385 -2.08 -1.70 18.67
CA GLN A 385 -1.95 -0.38 18.05
C GLN A 385 -0.57 0.27 18.30
N GLN A 386 -0.14 0.31 19.57
CA GLN A 386 1.14 0.93 19.95
C GLN A 386 2.31 0.18 19.33
N ALA A 387 2.21 -1.15 19.17
CA ALA A 387 3.22 -1.95 18.47
C ALA A 387 3.37 -1.54 17.00
N LEU A 388 2.27 -1.53 16.23
CA LEU A 388 2.30 -1.19 14.81
C LEU A 388 2.72 0.27 14.58
N THR A 389 2.14 1.21 15.33
CA THR A 389 2.51 2.63 15.25
C THR A 389 3.98 2.86 15.59
N THR A 390 4.51 2.28 16.67
CA THR A 390 5.91 2.51 17.08
C THR A 390 6.90 1.86 16.10
N ALA A 391 6.63 0.64 15.65
CA ALA A 391 7.48 -0.06 14.70
C ALA A 391 7.59 0.69 13.36
N ILE A 392 6.47 1.11 12.78
CA ILE A 392 6.52 1.83 11.50
C ILE A 392 7.00 3.27 11.66
N ARG A 393 6.74 3.96 12.79
CA ARG A 393 7.37 5.27 13.06
C ARG A 393 8.91 5.19 13.09
N ASN A 394 9.47 4.09 13.57
CA ASN A 394 10.93 3.86 13.55
C ASN A 394 11.44 3.56 12.13
N GLN A 395 10.78 2.64 11.40
CA GLN A 395 11.15 2.34 10.00
C GLN A 395 11.00 3.56 9.08
N ALA A 396 9.95 4.36 9.25
CA ALA A 396 9.67 5.57 8.48
C ALA A 396 10.83 6.58 8.58
N LYS A 397 11.32 6.85 9.80
CA LYS A 397 12.49 7.70 10.03
C LYS A 397 13.73 7.17 9.29
N GLN A 398 14.01 5.87 9.39
CA GLN A 398 15.13 5.21 8.69
C GLN A 398 15.01 5.24 7.17
N LYS A 399 13.79 5.31 6.63
CA LYS A 399 13.47 5.35 5.20
C LYS A 399 13.15 6.78 4.67
N ASN A 400 13.52 7.82 5.42
CA ASN A 400 13.29 9.23 5.05
C ASN A 400 11.81 9.58 4.77
N PHE A 401 10.87 8.87 5.40
CA PHE A 401 9.47 9.25 5.42
C PHE A 401 9.24 10.32 6.49
N LYS A 402 8.57 11.41 6.09
CA LYS A 402 7.98 12.38 6.99
C LYS A 402 6.61 11.87 7.42
N LEU A 403 6.41 11.80 8.73
CA LEU A 403 5.12 11.63 9.39
C LEU A 403 4.83 12.95 10.12
N ASN A 404 3.56 13.36 10.19
CA ASN A 404 3.12 14.59 10.84
C ASN A 404 2.56 14.30 12.24
#